data_AF-A0A821GKA2-F1
#
_entry.id   AF-A0A821GKA2-F1
#
_cell.length_a   1.000
_cell.length_b   1.000
_cell.length_c   1.000
_cell.angle_alpha   90.00
_cell.angle_beta   90.00
_cell.angle_gamma   90.00
#
_symmetry.space_group_name_H-M   'P 1'
#
loop_
_entity.id
_entity.type
_entity.pdbx_description
1 polymer ?
#
loop_
_entity_poly.entity_id
_entity_poly.type
_entity_poly.pdbx_seq_one_letter_code
_entity_poly.pdbx_strand_id
1 'polypeptide(L)'
;MLLVQAGTAVDAFIETLIPLLEQGDIIIDGGNSMYKDSIRRAEKLENKGFLYIGTGVSGGEDGARYGPSLMPGGSEKAWEHVKPIFQKIAAKADGQPCCDWVGPSGSGHFVKMVHNGIEYGDMQLICEVYHIMKDVLKLSNDEIAEVFEEWNKGTLDSFLIQITTEILRYKEDGRHIVDLIRDSAGQKGTGKWTCIAALEYGVPLTLIGESVFARCLSSLIDERTHASTQLKGPNVQDFDGDKKQFIEYLGQALYASKIISYAQGFMLMREAANQYSWKLNNGSIALMWRGGCIIRSVFLGNIKAAYEKNESLENLLLDNFFTDAINKCQQGWRKVVATASIYGVPIPCLSTALAFYDGYRSKRLPANLIQAQRDYFGAHTYELLENPGTWIHHKWTALKKKSVD
;
A
#
# COMPACT_ATOMS: atom_id res chain seq x y z
N MET A 1 24.73 4.64 14.07
CA MET A 1 23.64 4.27 13.14
C MET A 1 24.17 3.23 12.16
N LEU A 2 23.38 2.19 11.90
CA LEU A 2 23.68 1.09 10.99
C LEU A 2 22.88 1.28 9.70
N LEU A 3 23.57 1.41 8.58
CA LEU A 3 22.99 1.41 7.23
C LEU A 3 23.63 0.25 6.44
N VAL A 4 23.28 -0.96 6.84
CA VAL A 4 23.81 -2.21 6.30
C VAL A 4 22.67 -3.06 5.75
N GLN A 5 23.00 -4.15 5.07
CA GLN A 5 21.99 -5.09 4.58
C GLN A 5 21.16 -5.64 5.76
N ALA A 6 19.83 -5.66 5.61
CA ALA A 6 18.92 -6.17 6.63
C ALA A 6 19.16 -7.67 6.91
N GLY A 7 18.77 -8.11 8.11
CA GLY A 7 18.94 -9.49 8.57
C GLY A 7 20.22 -9.69 9.38
N THR A 8 20.95 -10.79 9.11
CA THR A 8 22.07 -11.25 9.94
C THR A 8 23.22 -10.25 10.07
N ALA A 9 23.45 -9.42 9.04
CA ALA A 9 24.49 -8.40 9.10
C ALA A 9 24.21 -7.36 10.20
N VAL A 10 22.96 -6.93 10.39
CA VAL A 10 22.59 -6.02 11.49
C VAL A 10 22.88 -6.66 12.85
N ASP A 11 22.49 -7.93 13.03
CA ASP A 11 22.74 -8.63 14.29
C ASP A 11 24.24 -8.82 14.57
N ALA A 12 25.04 -9.12 13.55
CA ALA A 12 26.50 -9.24 13.69
C ALA A 12 27.16 -7.92 14.12
N PHE A 13 26.72 -6.80 13.55
CA PHE A 13 27.19 -5.47 13.98
C PHE A 13 26.76 -5.16 15.41
N ILE A 14 25.50 -5.48 15.78
CA ILE A 14 25.01 -5.28 17.15
C ILE A 14 25.88 -6.05 18.16
N GLU A 15 26.16 -7.34 17.92
CA GLU A 15 27.01 -8.12 18.84
C GLU A 15 28.44 -7.58 18.94
N THR A 16 28.99 -7.05 17.84
CA THR A 16 30.32 -6.43 17.83
C THR A 16 30.35 -5.11 18.59
N LEU A 17 29.25 -4.35 18.59
CA LEU A 17 29.16 -3.05 19.26
C LEU A 17 28.93 -3.20 20.77
N ILE A 18 28.11 -4.15 21.21
CA ILE A 18 27.75 -4.33 22.63
C ILE A 18 28.94 -4.25 23.62
N PRO A 19 30.09 -4.94 23.41
CA PRO A 19 31.20 -4.87 24.37
C PRO A 19 31.94 -3.53 24.40
N LEU A 20 31.64 -2.62 23.46
CA LEU A 20 32.26 -1.30 23.31
C LEU A 20 31.35 -0.16 23.78
N LEU A 21 30.11 -0.46 24.14
CA LEU A 21 29.09 0.52 24.53
C LEU A 21 28.90 0.55 26.05
N GLU A 22 28.45 1.69 26.55
CA GLU A 22 28.05 1.90 27.93
C GLU A 22 26.53 1.87 28.08
N GLN A 23 26.06 1.71 29.32
CA GLN A 23 24.63 1.71 29.64
C GLN A 23 23.98 3.04 29.22
N GLY A 24 22.84 2.97 28.54
CA GLY A 24 22.15 4.13 27.98
C GLY A 24 22.58 4.52 26.55
N ASP A 25 23.63 3.91 25.99
CA ASP A 25 24.01 4.16 24.59
C ASP A 25 22.92 3.69 23.61
N ILE A 26 22.83 4.38 22.47
CA ILE A 26 21.76 4.20 21.48
C ILE A 26 22.30 3.52 20.22
N ILE A 27 21.75 2.35 19.90
CA ILE A 27 21.95 1.71 18.59
C ILE A 27 20.77 2.05 17.69
N ILE A 28 21.07 2.57 16.49
CA ILE A 28 20.07 2.93 15.48
C ILE A 28 20.24 2.01 14.28
N ASP A 29 19.22 1.22 13.94
CA ASP A 29 19.10 0.48 12.67
C ASP A 29 18.28 1.30 11.68
N GLY A 30 18.91 1.78 10.61
CA GLY A 30 18.27 2.53 9.52
C GLY A 30 18.00 1.69 8.26
N GLY A 31 18.23 0.37 8.32
CA GLY A 31 17.99 -0.53 7.21
C GLY A 31 16.50 -0.79 6.96
N ASN A 32 16.17 -1.52 5.89
CA ASN A 32 14.82 -2.03 5.66
C ASN A 32 14.61 -3.35 6.43
N SER A 33 14.82 -3.33 7.75
CA SER A 33 14.69 -4.50 8.62
C SER A 33 13.22 -4.92 8.78
N MET A 34 13.00 -6.23 8.96
CA MET A 34 11.67 -6.75 9.32
C MET A 34 11.30 -6.25 10.73
N TYR A 35 10.09 -5.74 10.90
CA TYR A 35 9.68 -5.12 12.18
C TYR A 35 9.73 -6.11 13.35
N LYS A 36 9.47 -7.41 13.13
CA LYS A 36 9.61 -8.47 14.15
C LYS A 36 11.06 -8.62 14.65
N ASP A 37 12.06 -8.46 13.77
CA ASP A 37 13.47 -8.44 14.18
C ASP A 37 13.77 -7.21 15.04
N SER A 38 13.13 -6.08 14.73
CA SER A 38 13.30 -4.84 15.51
C SER A 38 12.64 -4.93 16.88
N ILE A 39 11.49 -5.60 16.98
CA ILE A 39 10.86 -5.92 18.28
C ILE A 39 11.84 -6.74 19.13
N ARG A 40 12.37 -7.83 18.57
CA ARG A 40 13.35 -8.71 19.25
C ARG A 40 14.62 -7.95 19.65
N ARG A 41 15.16 -7.10 18.76
CA ARG A 41 16.37 -6.32 19.01
C ARG A 41 16.16 -5.27 20.11
N ALA A 42 15.03 -4.56 20.07
CA ALA A 42 14.66 -3.60 21.12
C ALA A 42 14.62 -4.27 22.48
N GLU A 43 13.86 -5.37 22.63
CA GLU A 43 13.76 -6.12 23.88
C GLU A 43 15.13 -6.63 24.37
N LYS A 44 15.94 -7.21 23.47
CA LYS A 44 17.28 -7.72 23.80
C LYS A 44 18.21 -6.62 24.33
N LEU A 45 18.19 -5.45 23.69
CA LEU A 45 19.09 -4.34 24.01
C LEU A 45 18.64 -3.61 25.27
N GLU A 46 17.34 -3.39 25.43
CA GLU A 46 16.76 -2.78 26.65
C GLU A 46 17.01 -3.63 27.89
N ASN A 47 16.93 -4.96 27.80
CA ASN A 47 17.25 -5.87 28.89
C ASN A 47 18.74 -5.83 29.29
N LYS A 48 19.61 -5.38 28.39
CA LYS A 48 21.03 -5.12 28.66
C LYS A 48 21.28 -3.65 29.05
N GLY A 49 20.23 -2.84 29.15
CA GLY A 49 20.21 -1.41 29.47
C GLY A 49 20.77 -0.48 28.38
N PHE A 50 20.86 -0.97 27.15
CA PHE A 50 21.06 -0.14 25.96
C PHE A 50 19.71 0.35 25.41
N LEU A 51 19.75 1.40 24.61
CA LEU A 51 18.59 1.91 23.89
C LEU A 51 18.66 1.53 22.40
N TYR A 52 17.51 1.29 21.78
CA TYR A 52 17.43 0.91 20.38
C TYR A 52 16.42 1.75 19.61
N ILE A 53 16.78 2.14 18.38
CA ILE A 53 15.84 2.74 17.42
C ILE A 53 15.90 1.95 16.12
N GLY A 54 14.77 1.38 15.71
CA GLY A 54 14.53 0.95 14.34
C GLY A 54 13.87 2.07 13.58
N THR A 55 14.54 2.65 12.58
CA THR A 55 14.04 3.80 11.83
C THR A 55 13.92 3.50 10.34
N GLY A 56 12.71 3.67 9.82
CA GLY A 56 12.52 3.67 8.38
C GLY A 56 13.15 4.89 7.72
N VAL A 57 13.98 4.68 6.69
CA VAL A 57 14.54 5.76 5.86
C VAL A 57 14.01 5.65 4.44
N SER A 58 13.33 6.67 3.92
CA SER A 58 12.76 6.67 2.55
C SER A 58 13.19 7.92 1.76
N GLY A 59 13.33 7.76 0.44
CA GLY A 59 13.69 8.86 -0.48
C GLY A 59 14.73 8.55 -1.54
N GLY A 60 15.29 7.33 -1.55
CA GLY A 60 16.37 6.98 -2.48
C GLY A 60 17.66 7.76 -2.18
N GLU A 61 18.56 7.80 -3.16
CA GLU A 61 19.88 8.45 -3.02
C GLU A 61 19.74 9.96 -2.82
N ASP A 62 18.94 10.62 -3.66
CA ASP A 62 18.69 12.06 -3.56
C ASP A 62 18.00 12.44 -2.25
N GLY A 63 16.99 11.67 -1.84
CA GLY A 63 16.33 11.88 -0.55
C GLY A 63 17.32 11.74 0.61
N ALA A 64 18.18 10.71 0.61
CA ALA A 64 19.20 10.56 1.63
C ALA A 64 20.19 11.75 1.68
N ARG A 65 20.51 12.34 0.52
CA ARG A 65 21.46 13.47 0.42
C ARG A 65 20.89 14.80 0.88
N TYR A 66 19.63 15.09 0.55
CA TYR A 66 19.03 16.42 0.68
C TYR A 66 17.88 16.51 1.69
N GLY A 67 17.28 15.38 2.07
CA GLY A 67 16.21 15.33 3.05
C GLY A 67 15.36 14.08 2.90
N PRO A 68 15.61 13.01 3.69
CA PRO A 68 14.78 11.82 3.62
C PRO A 68 13.53 11.98 4.49
N SER A 69 12.58 11.07 4.30
CA SER A 69 11.58 10.77 5.33
C SER A 69 12.17 9.79 6.34
N LEU A 70 12.02 10.09 7.63
CA LEU A 70 12.54 9.28 8.74
C LEU A 70 11.40 8.86 9.67
N MET A 71 11.33 7.58 10.00
CA MET A 71 10.23 6.98 10.76
C MET A 71 10.77 6.22 11.99
N PRO A 72 11.31 6.93 13.01
CA PRO A 72 11.93 6.31 14.18
C PRO A 72 10.89 5.68 15.12
N GLY A 73 11.14 4.44 15.54
CA GLY A 73 10.48 3.79 16.68
C GLY A 73 11.44 2.89 17.46
N GLY A 74 11.09 2.54 18.69
CA GLY A 74 11.98 1.74 19.56
C GLY A 74 11.89 2.16 21.03
N SER A 75 13.04 2.39 21.65
CA SER A 75 13.14 2.89 23.02
C SER A 75 12.83 4.39 23.08
N GLU A 76 11.72 4.77 23.70
CA GLU A 76 11.25 6.18 23.73
C GLU A 76 12.28 7.13 24.35
N LYS A 77 13.03 6.68 25.37
CA LYS A 77 14.12 7.45 25.99
C LYS A 77 15.22 7.87 25.01
N ALA A 78 15.41 7.13 23.91
CA ALA A 78 16.39 7.48 22.89
C ALA A 78 15.96 8.69 22.04
N TRP A 79 14.66 8.97 21.98
CA TRP A 79 14.12 9.97 21.07
C TRP A 79 14.66 11.37 21.36
N GLU A 80 14.72 11.78 22.62
CA GLU A 80 15.21 13.11 23.02
C GLU A 80 16.65 13.38 22.53
N HIS A 81 17.48 12.33 22.51
CA HIS A 81 18.87 12.41 22.06
C HIS A 81 19.01 12.51 20.53
N VAL A 82 18.16 11.80 19.77
CA VAL A 82 18.29 11.74 18.30
C VAL A 82 17.40 12.75 17.56
N LYS A 83 16.34 13.24 18.20
CA LYS A 83 15.35 14.16 17.61
C LYS A 83 15.98 15.38 16.94
N PRO A 84 16.94 16.11 17.55
CA PRO A 84 17.52 17.30 16.91
C PRO A 84 18.26 16.96 15.61
N ILE A 85 18.90 15.79 15.55
CA ILE A 85 19.63 15.33 14.36
C ILE A 85 18.63 14.92 13.29
N PHE A 86 17.70 14.02 13.64
CA PHE A 86 16.75 13.42 12.71
C PHE A 86 15.84 14.48 12.09
N GLN A 87 15.27 15.36 12.91
CA GLN A 87 14.41 16.43 12.39
C GLN A 87 15.19 17.47 11.60
N LYS A 88 16.48 17.71 11.87
CA LYS A 88 17.29 18.66 11.09
C LYS A 88 17.62 18.12 9.70
N ILE A 89 17.93 16.83 9.59
CA ILE A 89 18.29 16.23 8.30
C ILE A 89 17.08 15.81 7.45
N ALA A 90 15.91 15.60 8.06
CA ALA A 90 14.71 15.18 7.35
C ALA A 90 14.21 16.24 6.36
N ALA A 91 13.50 15.79 5.31
CA ALA A 91 12.74 16.66 4.43
C ALA A 91 11.79 17.56 5.22
N LYS A 92 11.40 18.70 4.62
CA LYS A 92 10.44 19.64 5.21
C LYS A 92 9.19 19.72 4.34
N ALA A 93 8.01 19.59 4.96
CA ALA A 93 6.72 19.85 4.34
C ALA A 93 6.05 20.96 5.16
N ASP A 94 5.74 22.10 4.52
CA ASP A 94 5.20 23.30 5.17
C ASP A 94 6.01 23.74 6.41
N GLY A 95 7.34 23.68 6.30
CA GLY A 95 8.27 24.00 7.39
C GLY A 95 8.42 22.91 8.46
N GLN A 96 7.59 21.87 8.45
CA GLN A 96 7.63 20.78 9.44
C GLN A 96 8.53 19.63 8.97
N PRO A 97 9.36 19.03 9.85
CA PRO A 97 10.14 17.84 9.52
C PRO A 97 9.23 16.67 9.13
N CYS A 98 9.57 15.99 8.04
CA CYS A 98 9.02 14.68 7.67
C CYS A 98 9.66 13.58 8.54
N CYS A 99 9.66 13.81 9.85
CA CYS A 99 10.21 12.94 10.89
C CYS A 99 9.59 13.28 12.24
N ASP A 100 8.99 12.28 12.86
CA ASP A 100 8.53 12.34 14.24
C ASP A 100 8.59 10.95 14.89
N TRP A 101 8.41 10.87 16.20
CA TRP A 101 8.36 9.60 16.91
C TRP A 101 7.15 8.78 16.47
N VAL A 102 7.38 7.58 15.94
CA VAL A 102 6.33 6.68 15.48
C VAL A 102 5.69 5.94 16.66
N GLY A 103 6.51 5.44 17.58
CA GLY A 103 6.04 4.62 18.70
C GLY A 103 7.11 3.65 19.22
N PRO A 104 6.73 2.73 20.12
CA PRO A 104 7.68 1.82 20.74
C PRO A 104 8.13 0.69 19.79
N SER A 105 9.18 -0.02 20.19
CA SER A 105 9.58 -1.30 19.62
C SER A 105 9.78 -1.27 18.09
N GLY A 106 9.21 -2.22 17.33
CA GLY A 106 9.35 -2.29 15.86
C GLY A 106 8.47 -1.32 15.05
N SER A 107 7.75 -0.39 15.68
CA SER A 107 6.73 0.43 15.02
C SER A 107 7.27 1.27 13.85
N GLY A 108 8.46 1.86 13.98
CA GLY A 108 9.09 2.65 12.90
C GLY A 108 9.33 1.84 11.63
N HIS A 109 9.89 0.63 11.76
CA HIS A 109 10.06 -0.29 10.63
C HIS A 109 8.73 -0.86 10.12
N PHE A 110 7.71 -1.02 10.97
CA PHE A 110 6.38 -1.41 10.53
C PHE A 110 5.75 -0.34 9.61
N VAL A 111 5.77 0.93 10.04
CA VAL A 111 5.29 2.07 9.23
C VAL A 111 6.06 2.15 7.91
N LYS A 112 7.37 1.92 7.91
CA LYS A 112 8.17 1.88 6.67
C LYS A 112 7.76 0.73 5.74
N MET A 113 7.50 -0.44 6.29
CA MET A 113 7.02 -1.60 5.53
C MET A 113 5.67 -1.28 4.86
N VAL A 114 4.72 -0.69 5.61
CA VAL A 114 3.42 -0.26 5.06
C VAL A 114 3.59 0.80 3.97
N HIS A 115 4.46 1.79 4.17
CA HIS A 115 4.83 2.76 3.13
C HIS A 115 5.26 2.06 1.83
N ASN A 116 6.14 1.06 1.89
CA ASN A 116 6.56 0.33 0.69
C ASN A 116 5.42 -0.51 0.07
N GLY A 117 4.49 -1.02 0.88
CA GLY A 117 3.28 -1.65 0.36
C GLY A 117 2.43 -0.68 -0.45
N ILE A 118 2.18 0.51 0.09
CA ILE A 118 1.44 1.59 -0.58
C ILE A 118 2.17 2.01 -1.86
N GLU A 119 3.50 2.15 -1.82
CA GLU A 119 4.34 2.43 -2.99
C GLU A 119 4.11 1.41 -4.12
N TYR A 120 4.02 0.11 -3.80
CA TYR A 120 3.76 -0.93 -4.79
C TYR A 120 2.36 -0.78 -5.40
N GLY A 121 1.36 -0.44 -4.58
CA GLY A 121 0.00 -0.14 -5.03
C GLY A 121 -0.05 1.03 -5.99
N ASP A 122 0.56 2.16 -5.62
CA ASP A 122 0.59 3.38 -6.45
C ASP A 122 1.27 3.13 -7.80
N MET A 123 2.43 2.46 -7.81
CA MET A 123 3.12 2.10 -9.05
C MET A 123 2.25 1.22 -9.95
N GLN A 124 1.60 0.20 -9.39
CA GLN A 124 0.76 -0.71 -10.16
C GLN A 124 -0.48 -0.01 -10.74
N LEU A 125 -1.12 0.89 -9.97
CA LEU A 125 -2.24 1.68 -10.48
C LEU A 125 -1.82 2.57 -11.67
N ILE A 126 -0.64 3.19 -11.60
CA ILE A 126 -0.09 4.00 -12.69
C ILE A 126 0.18 3.12 -13.93
N CYS A 127 0.74 1.93 -13.74
CA CYS A 127 0.95 0.97 -14.83
C CYS A 127 -0.37 0.54 -15.49
N GLU A 128 -1.45 0.34 -14.73
CA GLU A 128 -2.75 -0.07 -15.26
C GLU A 128 -3.39 1.00 -16.13
N VAL A 129 -3.37 2.27 -15.72
CA VAL A 129 -3.88 3.35 -16.57
C VAL A 129 -3.00 3.61 -17.78
N TYR A 130 -1.66 3.47 -17.65
CA TYR A 130 -0.74 3.46 -18.79
C TYR A 130 -1.12 2.38 -19.81
N HIS A 131 -1.35 1.15 -19.36
CA HIS A 131 -1.71 0.02 -20.22
C HIS A 131 -3.02 0.26 -20.96
N ILE A 132 -4.04 0.80 -20.28
CA ILE A 132 -5.31 1.15 -20.93
C ILE A 132 -5.11 2.26 -21.98
N MET A 133 -4.36 3.33 -21.66
CA MET A 133 -4.11 4.40 -22.62
C MET A 133 -3.36 3.92 -23.86
N LYS A 134 -2.38 3.03 -23.67
CA LYS A 134 -1.58 2.46 -24.76
C LYS A 134 -2.37 1.47 -25.60
N ASP A 135 -3.05 0.52 -24.99
CA ASP A 135 -3.63 -0.62 -25.72
C ASP A 135 -5.09 -0.43 -26.11
N VAL A 136 -5.87 0.32 -25.33
CA VAL A 136 -7.29 0.62 -25.66
C VAL A 136 -7.39 1.92 -26.42
N LEU A 137 -6.79 3.00 -25.91
CA LEU A 137 -6.89 4.32 -26.54
C LEU A 137 -5.88 4.54 -27.66
N LYS A 138 -4.88 3.66 -27.81
CA LYS A 138 -3.83 3.72 -28.83
C LYS A 138 -3.04 5.02 -28.80
N LEU A 139 -2.80 5.58 -27.61
CA LEU A 139 -1.97 6.76 -27.43
C LEU A 139 -0.48 6.39 -27.49
N SER A 140 0.32 7.28 -28.07
CA SER A 140 1.78 7.20 -28.05
C SER A 140 2.34 7.52 -26.66
N ASN A 141 3.59 7.13 -26.38
CA ASN A 141 4.23 7.44 -25.09
C ASN A 141 4.32 8.95 -24.83
N ASP A 142 4.52 9.77 -25.88
CA ASP A 142 4.54 11.24 -25.76
C ASP A 142 3.15 11.78 -25.37
N GLU A 143 2.07 11.33 -26.01
CA GLU A 143 0.68 11.70 -25.64
C GLU A 143 0.31 11.23 -24.22
N ILE A 144 0.74 10.02 -23.82
CA ILE A 144 0.51 9.52 -22.47
C ILE A 144 1.29 10.37 -21.44
N ALA A 145 2.50 10.81 -21.77
CA ALA A 145 3.27 11.70 -20.92
C ALA A 145 2.57 13.06 -20.73
N GLU A 146 1.95 13.61 -21.78
CA GLU A 146 1.13 14.83 -21.67
C GLU A 146 -0.06 14.65 -20.73
N VAL A 147 -0.74 13.50 -20.77
CA VAL A 147 -1.82 13.17 -19.84
C VAL A 147 -1.33 13.14 -18.39
N PHE A 148 -0.22 12.44 -18.11
CA PHE A 148 0.34 12.39 -16.76
C PHE A 148 0.86 13.75 -16.28
N GLU A 149 1.46 14.55 -17.17
CA GLU A 149 1.87 15.92 -16.87
C GLU A 149 0.69 16.79 -16.45
N GLU A 150 -0.46 16.66 -17.13
CA GLU A 150 -1.67 17.38 -16.77
C GLU A 150 -2.25 16.89 -15.43
N TRP A 151 -2.31 15.58 -15.21
CA TRP A 151 -2.75 15.02 -13.93
C TRP A 151 -1.86 15.47 -12.76
N ASN A 152 -0.56 15.68 -13.00
CA ASN A 152 0.39 16.14 -11.99
C ASN A 152 0.21 17.60 -11.57
N LYS A 153 -0.67 18.36 -12.24
CA LYS A 153 -1.04 19.74 -11.84
C LYS A 153 -2.27 19.78 -10.94
N GLY A 154 -2.92 18.63 -10.72
CA GLY A 154 -4.20 18.53 -10.02
C GLY A 154 -4.15 17.63 -8.79
N THR A 155 -5.24 16.89 -8.56
CA THR A 155 -5.39 16.01 -7.38
C THR A 155 -4.42 14.82 -7.35
N LEU A 156 -3.80 14.50 -8.48
CA LEU A 156 -2.82 13.43 -8.62
C LEU A 156 -1.36 13.90 -8.52
N ASP A 157 -1.12 15.19 -8.21
CA ASP A 157 0.22 15.75 -7.97
C ASP A 157 0.99 14.86 -6.98
N SER A 158 2.01 14.19 -7.51
CA SER A 158 2.86 13.26 -6.77
C SER A 158 4.16 12.99 -7.50
N PHE A 159 5.17 12.60 -6.73
CA PHE A 159 6.47 12.24 -7.29
C PHE A 159 6.38 11.10 -8.31
N LEU A 160 5.57 10.07 -8.04
CA LEU A 160 5.44 8.93 -8.94
C LEU A 160 4.82 9.31 -10.28
N ILE A 161 3.85 10.22 -10.31
CA ILE A 161 3.28 10.73 -11.57
C ILE A 161 4.33 11.57 -12.31
N GLN A 162 5.05 12.46 -11.61
CA GLN A 162 6.12 13.26 -12.19
C GLN A 162 7.18 12.39 -12.90
N ILE A 163 7.74 11.40 -12.20
CA ILE A 163 8.78 10.56 -12.81
C ILE A 163 8.22 9.68 -13.92
N THR A 164 6.92 9.33 -13.88
CA THR A 164 6.29 8.58 -14.98
C THR A 164 6.28 9.42 -16.25
N THR A 165 5.96 10.71 -16.17
CA THR A 165 6.05 11.65 -17.30
C THR A 165 7.48 11.70 -17.86
N GLU A 166 8.49 11.83 -16.99
CA GLU A 166 9.90 11.90 -17.39
C GLU A 166 10.36 10.59 -18.06
N ILE A 167 9.98 9.44 -17.50
CA ILE A 167 10.29 8.11 -18.04
C ILE A 167 9.68 7.91 -19.43
N LEU A 168 8.42 8.29 -19.63
CA LEU A 168 7.72 8.12 -20.91
C LEU A 168 8.34 9.00 -22.02
N ARG A 169 8.87 10.17 -21.68
CA ARG A 169 9.56 11.07 -22.63
C ARG A 169 10.99 10.65 -22.93
N TYR A 170 11.62 9.85 -22.07
CA TYR A 170 13.03 9.52 -22.20
C TYR A 170 13.29 8.64 -23.43
N LYS A 171 14.21 9.10 -24.30
CA LYS A 171 14.60 8.43 -25.54
C LYS A 171 16.11 8.22 -25.60
N GLU A 172 16.54 7.06 -26.09
CA GLU A 172 17.90 6.81 -26.57
C GLU A 172 17.83 6.34 -28.02
N ASP A 173 18.71 6.88 -28.87
CA ASP A 173 18.72 6.61 -30.32
C ASP A 173 17.34 6.80 -30.99
N GLY A 174 16.58 7.79 -30.54
CA GLY A 174 15.24 8.11 -31.06
C GLY A 174 14.12 7.16 -30.62
N ARG A 175 14.41 6.15 -29.80
CA ARG A 175 13.41 5.18 -29.29
C ARG A 175 13.10 5.44 -27.83
N HIS A 176 11.83 5.33 -27.46
CA HIS A 176 11.42 5.41 -26.06
C HIS A 176 11.99 4.23 -25.28
N ILE A 177 12.75 4.51 -24.22
CA ILE A 177 13.42 3.44 -23.45
C ILE A 177 12.43 2.53 -22.77
N VAL A 178 11.29 3.05 -22.31
CA VAL A 178 10.24 2.26 -21.65
C VAL A 178 9.76 1.07 -22.50
N ASP A 179 9.75 1.21 -23.83
CA ASP A 179 9.32 0.15 -24.75
C ASP A 179 10.39 -0.94 -24.95
N LEU A 180 11.64 -0.68 -24.53
CA LEU A 180 12.78 -1.60 -24.64
C LEU A 180 13.06 -2.35 -23.34
N ILE A 181 12.46 -1.93 -22.23
CA ILE A 181 12.65 -2.54 -20.91
C ILE A 181 11.89 -3.88 -20.86
N ARG A 182 12.55 -4.94 -20.39
CA ARG A 182 11.91 -6.23 -20.10
C ARG A 182 10.87 -6.06 -18.99
N ASP A 183 9.64 -6.52 -19.25
CA ASP A 183 8.47 -6.44 -18.37
C ASP A 183 8.48 -7.50 -17.25
N SER A 184 9.59 -7.56 -16.49
CA SER A 184 9.76 -8.45 -15.34
C SER A 184 10.14 -7.63 -14.10
N ALA A 185 9.14 -7.26 -13.30
CA ALA A 185 9.33 -6.37 -12.17
C ALA A 185 10.00 -7.08 -10.97
N GLY A 186 11.18 -6.58 -10.57
CA GLY A 186 11.85 -7.03 -9.35
C GLY A 186 11.13 -6.58 -8.07
N GLN A 187 11.44 -7.27 -6.96
CA GLN A 187 11.00 -6.89 -5.62
C GLN A 187 12.04 -7.30 -4.57
N LYS A 188 12.18 -6.50 -3.50
CA LYS A 188 13.13 -6.74 -2.40
C LYS A 188 12.46 -7.29 -1.12
N GLY A 189 11.20 -7.73 -1.21
CA GLY A 189 10.48 -8.43 -0.14
C GLY A 189 9.61 -7.56 0.77
N THR A 190 9.85 -6.25 0.90
CA THR A 190 9.10 -5.37 1.81
C THR A 190 7.60 -5.31 1.50
N GLY A 191 7.21 -5.18 0.22
CA GLY A 191 5.81 -5.22 -0.19
C GLY A 191 5.13 -6.55 0.16
N LYS A 192 5.84 -7.68 -0.02
CA LYS A 192 5.37 -9.01 0.37
C LYS A 192 5.14 -9.11 1.89
N TRP A 193 6.02 -8.54 2.70
CA TRP A 193 5.83 -8.53 4.16
C TRP A 193 4.58 -7.77 4.60
N THR A 194 4.24 -6.67 3.92
CA THR A 194 2.98 -5.94 4.16
C THR A 194 1.76 -6.84 3.93
N CYS A 195 1.74 -7.59 2.83
CA CYS A 195 0.66 -8.54 2.54
C CYS A 195 0.59 -9.68 3.56
N ILE A 196 1.74 -10.23 3.96
CA ILE A 196 1.79 -11.29 4.97
C ILE A 196 1.26 -10.77 6.31
N ALA A 197 1.66 -9.58 6.74
CA ALA A 197 1.16 -8.98 7.97
C ALA A 197 -0.35 -8.77 7.92
N ALA A 198 -0.89 -8.30 6.78
CA ALA A 198 -2.34 -8.15 6.62
C ALA A 198 -3.09 -9.48 6.71
N LEU A 199 -2.56 -10.55 6.11
CA LEU A 199 -3.14 -11.90 6.22
C LEU A 199 -3.06 -12.43 7.65
N GLU A 200 -1.92 -12.24 8.34
CA GLU A 200 -1.74 -12.63 9.74
C GLU A 200 -2.73 -11.91 10.66
N TYR A 201 -3.07 -10.65 10.37
CA TYR A 201 -3.95 -9.82 11.21
C TYR A 201 -5.41 -9.78 10.74
N GLY A 202 -5.77 -10.51 9.68
CA GLY A 202 -7.14 -10.54 9.15
C GLY A 202 -7.60 -9.20 8.55
N VAL A 203 -6.67 -8.40 8.00
CA VAL A 203 -6.98 -7.11 7.37
C VAL A 203 -7.12 -7.28 5.85
N PRO A 204 -8.21 -6.78 5.22
CA PRO A 204 -8.43 -6.89 3.77
C PRO A 204 -7.56 -5.91 2.96
N LEU A 205 -6.25 -6.16 2.92
CA LEU A 205 -5.26 -5.35 2.18
C LEU A 205 -5.18 -5.76 0.70
N THR A 206 -6.31 -5.72 0.01
CA THR A 206 -6.46 -6.37 -1.30
C THR A 206 -5.64 -5.71 -2.41
N LEU A 207 -5.56 -4.37 -2.45
CA LEU A 207 -4.87 -3.68 -3.54
C LEU A 207 -3.36 -3.90 -3.51
N ILE A 208 -2.76 -3.82 -2.33
CA ILE A 208 -1.33 -4.09 -2.15
C ILE A 208 -1.04 -5.58 -2.37
N GLY A 209 -1.95 -6.47 -1.99
CA GLY A 209 -1.88 -7.90 -2.34
C GLY A 209 -1.78 -8.11 -3.85
N GLU A 210 -2.71 -7.52 -4.60
CA GLU A 210 -2.73 -7.60 -6.07
C GLU A 210 -1.49 -6.96 -6.71
N SER A 211 -0.96 -5.86 -6.17
CA SER A 211 0.26 -5.24 -6.72
C SER A 211 1.51 -6.12 -6.52
N VAL A 212 1.58 -6.88 -5.42
CA VAL A 212 2.63 -7.90 -5.23
C VAL A 212 2.44 -9.06 -6.20
N PHE A 213 1.21 -9.55 -6.38
CA PHE A 213 0.94 -10.64 -7.33
C PHE A 213 1.16 -10.23 -8.78
N ALA A 214 0.87 -8.98 -9.16
CA ALA A 214 1.17 -8.46 -10.49
C ALA A 214 2.67 -8.50 -10.81
N ARG A 215 3.54 -8.20 -9.83
CA ARG A 215 5.00 -8.37 -9.98
C ARG A 215 5.39 -9.84 -10.16
N CYS A 216 4.82 -10.74 -9.36
CA CYS A 216 5.02 -12.18 -9.53
C CYS A 216 4.60 -12.65 -10.92
N LEU A 217 3.43 -12.23 -11.41
CA LEU A 217 2.93 -12.54 -12.75
C LEU A 217 3.87 -12.02 -13.85
N SER A 218 4.40 -10.81 -13.69
CA SER A 218 5.35 -10.24 -14.65
C SER A 218 6.65 -11.06 -14.75
N SER A 219 7.07 -11.71 -13.66
CA SER A 219 8.27 -12.55 -13.63
C SER A 219 8.10 -13.87 -14.41
N LEU A 220 6.86 -14.30 -14.67
CA LEU A 220 6.54 -15.49 -15.47
C LEU A 220 6.59 -15.19 -16.98
N ILE A 221 7.55 -14.38 -17.43
CA ILE A 221 7.61 -13.89 -18.81
C ILE A 221 7.63 -15.00 -19.85
N ASP A 222 8.46 -16.03 -19.69
CA ASP A 222 8.54 -17.13 -20.66
C ASP A 222 7.23 -17.92 -20.73
N GLU A 223 6.56 -18.12 -19.58
CA GLU A 223 5.26 -18.76 -19.49
C GLU A 223 4.16 -17.90 -20.12
N ARG A 224 4.16 -16.58 -19.89
CA ARG A 224 3.22 -15.63 -20.52
C ARG A 224 3.42 -15.58 -22.03
N THR A 225 4.67 -15.57 -22.50
CA THR A 225 5.00 -15.62 -23.94
C THR A 225 4.50 -16.91 -24.58
N HIS A 226 4.64 -18.05 -23.91
CA HIS A 226 4.06 -19.30 -24.42
C HIS A 226 2.53 -19.25 -24.40
N ALA A 227 1.93 -18.82 -23.29
CA ALA A 227 0.49 -18.77 -23.10
C ALA A 227 -0.20 -17.86 -24.13
N SER A 228 0.42 -16.74 -24.54
CA SER A 228 -0.15 -15.83 -25.54
C SER A 228 -0.30 -16.45 -26.94
N THR A 229 0.40 -17.56 -27.22
CA THR A 229 0.23 -18.32 -28.47
C THR A 229 -0.97 -19.28 -28.45
N GLN A 230 -1.49 -19.59 -27.25
CA GLN A 230 -2.54 -20.60 -27.05
C GLN A 230 -3.85 -19.98 -26.56
N LEU A 231 -3.77 -19.04 -25.62
CA LEU A 231 -4.92 -18.40 -24.98
C LEU A 231 -5.38 -17.20 -25.82
N LYS A 232 -6.66 -17.20 -26.18
CA LYS A 232 -7.26 -16.11 -26.98
C LYS A 232 -7.89 -15.07 -26.05
N GLY A 233 -7.60 -13.80 -26.32
CA GLY A 233 -8.32 -12.66 -25.74
C GLY A 233 -9.66 -12.39 -26.45
N PRO A 234 -10.42 -11.40 -25.97
CA PRO A 234 -11.65 -10.98 -26.62
C PRO A 234 -11.36 -10.39 -28.01
N ASN A 235 -12.29 -10.60 -28.95
CA ASN A 235 -12.25 -9.96 -30.26
C ASN A 235 -12.99 -8.62 -30.19
N VAL A 236 -12.29 -7.56 -29.81
CA VAL A 236 -12.84 -6.20 -29.68
C VAL A 236 -12.46 -5.33 -30.87
N GLN A 237 -13.37 -4.44 -31.26
CA GLN A 237 -13.06 -3.38 -32.22
C GLN A 237 -12.22 -2.29 -31.57
N ASP A 238 -11.65 -1.41 -32.39
CA ASP A 238 -10.99 -0.20 -31.89
C ASP A 238 -11.96 0.64 -31.05
N PHE A 239 -11.41 1.33 -30.06
CA PHE A 239 -12.19 2.18 -29.18
C PHE A 239 -12.88 3.31 -29.95
N ASP A 240 -14.21 3.30 -29.95
CA ASP A 240 -15.09 4.22 -30.70
C ASP A 240 -15.68 5.34 -29.82
N GLY A 241 -15.34 5.36 -28.53
CA GLY A 241 -15.79 6.37 -27.58
C GLY A 241 -14.98 7.68 -27.64
N ASP A 242 -15.43 8.67 -26.88
CA ASP A 242 -14.68 9.92 -26.67
C ASP A 242 -13.43 9.66 -25.81
N LYS A 243 -12.26 9.66 -26.45
CA LYS A 243 -10.96 9.44 -25.79
C LYS A 243 -10.71 10.46 -24.69
N LYS A 244 -11.05 11.73 -24.89
CA LYS A 244 -10.80 12.79 -23.91
C LYS A 244 -11.62 12.55 -22.65
N GLN A 245 -12.92 12.26 -22.82
CA GLN A 245 -13.79 11.92 -21.69
C GLN A 245 -13.33 10.64 -20.98
N PHE A 246 -12.84 9.65 -21.71
CA PHE A 246 -12.35 8.42 -21.12
C PHE A 246 -11.04 8.60 -20.35
N ILE A 247 -10.16 9.51 -20.79
CA ILE A 247 -8.96 9.92 -20.03
C ILE A 247 -9.37 10.57 -18.69
N GLU A 248 -10.41 11.40 -18.66
CA GLU A 248 -10.92 11.94 -17.39
C GLU A 248 -11.42 10.81 -16.46
N TYR A 249 -12.10 9.80 -17.00
CA TYR A 249 -12.51 8.63 -16.22
C TYR A 249 -11.32 7.80 -15.72
N LEU A 250 -10.24 7.69 -16.49
CA LEU A 250 -8.99 7.05 -16.03
C LEU A 250 -8.38 7.81 -14.85
N GLY A 251 -8.35 9.14 -14.91
CA GLY A 251 -7.90 9.97 -13.79
C GLY A 251 -8.74 9.75 -12.53
N GLN A 252 -10.07 9.68 -12.68
CA GLN A 252 -11.00 9.35 -11.59
C GLN A 252 -10.78 7.94 -11.03
N ALA A 253 -10.58 6.94 -11.89
CA ALA A 253 -10.34 5.55 -11.50
C ALA A 253 -9.04 5.40 -10.72
N LEU A 254 -7.95 6.02 -11.21
CA LEU A 254 -6.66 6.07 -10.55
C LEU A 254 -6.78 6.72 -9.17
N TYR A 255 -7.40 7.90 -9.10
CA TYR A 255 -7.55 8.64 -7.85
C TYR A 255 -8.40 7.89 -6.81
N ALA A 256 -9.55 7.36 -7.21
CA ALA A 256 -10.41 6.57 -6.33
C ALA A 256 -9.69 5.32 -5.80
N SER A 257 -8.99 4.59 -6.68
CA SER A 257 -8.27 3.37 -6.29
C SER A 257 -7.08 3.67 -5.38
N LYS A 258 -6.40 4.81 -5.59
CA LYS A 258 -5.37 5.32 -4.68
C LYS A 258 -5.94 5.57 -3.29
N ILE A 259 -7.11 6.23 -3.18
CA ILE A 259 -7.77 6.42 -1.87
C ILE A 259 -8.02 5.08 -1.18
N ILE A 260 -8.47 4.05 -1.91
CA ILE A 260 -8.70 2.72 -1.35
C ILE A 260 -7.40 2.08 -0.84
N SER A 261 -6.31 2.15 -1.61
CA SER A 261 -4.99 1.64 -1.20
C SER A 261 -4.54 2.23 0.14
N TYR A 262 -4.66 3.56 0.28
CA TYR A 262 -4.28 4.25 1.52
C TYR A 262 -5.25 3.92 2.66
N ALA A 263 -6.56 3.87 2.42
CA ALA A 263 -7.54 3.45 3.42
C ALA A 263 -7.20 2.06 3.98
N GLN A 264 -6.89 1.09 3.10
CA GLN A 264 -6.45 -0.25 3.50
C GLN A 264 -5.13 -0.23 4.28
N GLY A 265 -4.14 0.57 3.86
CA GLY A 265 -2.86 0.71 4.55
C GLY A 265 -3.02 1.27 5.97
N PHE A 266 -3.86 2.28 6.16
CA PHE A 266 -4.16 2.83 7.48
C PHE A 266 -5.00 1.88 8.35
N MET A 267 -5.90 1.08 7.76
CA MET A 267 -6.56 -0.02 8.47
C MET A 267 -5.55 -1.05 9.01
N LEU A 268 -4.53 -1.39 8.22
CA LEU A 268 -3.47 -2.30 8.64
C LEU A 268 -2.63 -1.72 9.79
N MET A 269 -2.26 -0.44 9.72
CA MET A 269 -1.56 0.22 10.81
C MET A 269 -2.39 0.28 12.09
N ARG A 270 -3.69 0.55 11.98
CA ARG A 270 -4.61 0.53 13.12
C ARG A 270 -4.69 -0.86 13.76
N GLU A 271 -4.79 -1.92 12.96
CA GLU A 271 -4.84 -3.28 13.51
C GLU A 271 -3.51 -3.68 14.16
N ALA A 272 -2.37 -3.34 13.54
CA ALA A 272 -1.06 -3.55 14.16
C ALA A 272 -0.91 -2.77 15.48
N ALA A 273 -1.43 -1.55 15.55
CA ALA A 273 -1.47 -0.77 16.77
C ALA A 273 -2.25 -1.48 17.89
N ASN A 274 -3.40 -2.10 17.56
CA ASN A 274 -4.17 -2.91 18.51
C ASN A 274 -3.37 -4.15 18.97
N GLN A 275 -2.81 -4.92 18.04
CA GLN A 275 -2.08 -6.16 18.33
C GLN A 275 -0.85 -5.94 19.22
N TYR A 276 -0.10 -4.86 18.99
CA TYR A 276 1.13 -4.55 19.73
C TYR A 276 0.96 -3.48 20.80
N SER A 277 -0.26 -2.99 21.04
CA SER A 277 -0.55 -1.88 21.96
C SER A 277 0.28 -0.62 21.65
N TRP A 278 0.56 -0.36 20.37
CA TRP A 278 1.27 0.84 19.95
C TRP A 278 0.32 2.04 19.90
N LYS A 279 0.77 3.19 20.37
CA LYS A 279 0.06 4.46 20.21
C LYS A 279 0.57 5.18 18.95
N LEU A 280 0.02 4.81 17.79
CA LEU A 280 0.40 5.42 16.52
C LEU A 280 -0.36 6.73 16.30
N ASN A 281 0.36 7.80 15.95
CA ASN A 281 -0.26 9.05 15.51
C ASN A 281 -0.37 9.04 13.97
N ASN A 282 -1.57 8.74 13.47
CA ASN A 282 -1.83 8.64 12.03
C ASN A 282 -1.63 9.97 11.29
N GLY A 283 -1.90 11.11 11.94
CA GLY A 283 -1.62 12.44 11.39
C GLY A 283 -0.11 12.69 11.22
N SER A 284 0.69 12.33 12.23
CA SER A 284 2.17 12.40 12.16
C SER A 284 2.73 11.43 11.12
N ILE A 285 2.18 10.23 10.99
CA ILE A 285 2.59 9.27 9.94
C ILE A 285 2.31 9.85 8.56
N ALA A 286 1.12 10.41 8.34
CA ALA A 286 0.80 11.09 7.09
C ALA A 286 1.78 12.24 6.80
N LEU A 287 2.09 13.07 7.81
CA LEU A 287 3.09 14.13 7.70
C LEU A 287 4.48 13.60 7.30
N MET A 288 4.95 12.52 7.94
CA MET A 288 6.24 11.90 7.61
C MET A 288 6.30 11.44 6.16
N TRP A 289 5.18 11.08 5.55
CA TRP A 289 5.12 10.68 4.14
C TRP A 289 4.94 11.88 3.18
N ARG A 290 4.57 13.08 3.65
CA ARG A 290 4.30 14.23 2.76
C ARG A 290 5.51 14.71 1.97
N GLY A 291 6.72 14.49 2.47
CA GLY A 291 7.97 14.88 1.82
C GLY A 291 9.07 13.85 2.05
N GLY A 292 10.13 13.94 1.25
CA GLY A 292 11.31 13.07 1.34
C GLY A 292 11.10 11.63 0.89
N CYS A 293 9.92 11.04 1.07
CA CYS A 293 9.64 9.65 0.68
C CYS A 293 9.21 9.51 -0.80
N ILE A 294 9.09 8.27 -1.29
CA ILE A 294 8.71 7.97 -2.68
C ILE A 294 7.23 8.27 -2.93
N ILE A 295 6.34 7.97 -1.98
CA ILE A 295 4.89 8.18 -2.13
C ILE A 295 4.44 9.63 -1.85
N ARG A 296 5.38 10.57 -1.77
CA ARG A 296 5.12 11.98 -1.47
C ARG A 296 4.16 12.59 -2.50
N SER A 297 3.16 13.31 -2.00
CA SER A 297 2.05 13.84 -2.80
C SER A 297 1.24 14.86 -2.02
N VAL A 298 0.52 15.73 -2.74
CA VAL A 298 -0.47 16.64 -2.12
C VAL A 298 -1.57 15.87 -1.39
N PHE A 299 -1.85 14.65 -1.85
CA PHE A 299 -2.83 13.72 -1.28
C PHE A 299 -2.61 13.43 0.21
N LEU A 300 -1.36 13.31 0.65
CA LEU A 300 -1.01 13.06 2.05
C LEU A 300 -1.32 14.24 2.98
N GLY A 301 -1.39 15.46 2.44
CA GLY A 301 -1.89 16.62 3.18
C GLY A 301 -3.35 16.45 3.60
N ASN A 302 -4.18 15.89 2.71
CA ASN A 302 -5.59 15.63 3.02
C ASN A 302 -5.76 14.51 4.06
N ILE A 303 -4.91 13.48 4.03
CA ILE A 303 -4.91 12.41 5.04
C ILE A 303 -4.54 12.99 6.41
N LYS A 304 -3.50 13.83 6.47
CA LYS A 304 -3.11 14.52 7.70
C LYS A 304 -4.28 15.34 8.25
N ALA A 305 -4.91 16.16 7.41
CA ALA A 305 -6.05 16.99 7.81
C ALA A 305 -7.24 16.16 8.33
N ALA A 306 -7.52 15.00 7.73
CA ALA A 306 -8.57 14.11 8.19
C ALA A 306 -8.30 13.57 9.61
N TYR A 307 -7.07 13.15 9.89
CA TYR A 307 -6.69 12.68 11.23
C TYR A 307 -6.49 13.80 12.26
N GLU A 308 -6.13 15.01 11.85
CA GLU A 308 -6.13 16.18 12.75
C GLU A 308 -7.54 16.59 13.15
N LYS A 309 -8.52 16.42 12.25
CA LYS A 309 -9.93 16.67 12.54
C LYS A 309 -10.54 15.57 13.42
N ASN A 310 -10.16 14.31 13.20
CA ASN A 310 -10.62 13.18 13.98
C ASN A 310 -9.50 12.13 14.13
N GLU A 311 -8.80 12.17 15.26
CA GLU A 311 -7.71 11.23 15.57
C GLU A 311 -8.19 9.77 15.65
N SER A 312 -9.46 9.57 16.02
CA SER A 312 -10.10 8.26 16.15
C SER A 312 -10.80 7.78 14.86
N LEU A 313 -10.53 8.43 13.72
CA LEU A 313 -11.15 8.08 12.44
C LEU A 313 -10.93 6.60 12.11
N GLU A 314 -12.02 5.84 12.06
CA GLU A 314 -11.96 4.39 11.85
C GLU A 314 -11.42 4.03 10.47
N ASN A 315 -11.84 4.78 9.45
CA ASN A 315 -11.44 4.56 8.07
C ASN A 315 -11.41 5.90 7.32
N LEU A 316 -10.39 6.10 6.49
CA LEU A 316 -10.26 7.30 5.66
C LEU A 316 -11.49 7.56 4.78
N LEU A 317 -12.17 6.50 4.33
CA LEU A 317 -13.38 6.60 3.53
C LEU A 317 -14.56 7.28 4.24
N LEU A 318 -14.50 7.46 5.55
CA LEU A 318 -15.55 8.09 6.36
C LEU A 318 -15.27 9.57 6.67
N ASP A 319 -14.12 10.10 6.27
CA ASP A 319 -13.92 11.54 6.26
C ASP A 319 -14.61 12.19 5.05
N ASN A 320 -15.11 13.42 5.24
CA ASN A 320 -15.92 14.12 4.24
C ASN A 320 -15.15 14.35 2.93
N PHE A 321 -13.86 14.70 2.99
CA PHE A 321 -13.09 14.96 1.77
C PHE A 321 -12.98 13.70 0.91
N PHE A 322 -12.64 12.55 1.51
CA PHE A 322 -12.51 11.28 0.79
C PHE A 322 -13.86 10.71 0.36
N THR A 323 -14.90 10.89 1.18
CA THR A 323 -16.28 10.52 0.81
C THR A 323 -16.71 11.27 -0.45
N ASP A 324 -16.55 12.59 -0.48
CA ASP A 324 -16.91 13.42 -1.63
C ASP A 324 -16.07 13.08 -2.87
N ALA A 325 -14.77 12.87 -2.68
CA ALA A 325 -13.86 12.49 -3.76
C ALA A 325 -14.29 11.18 -4.43
N ILE A 326 -14.54 10.12 -3.65
CA ILE A 326 -14.95 8.83 -4.19
C ILE A 326 -16.33 8.90 -4.83
N ASN A 327 -17.29 9.59 -4.21
CA ASN A 327 -18.63 9.73 -4.78
C ASN A 327 -18.60 10.42 -6.15
N LYS A 328 -17.71 11.41 -6.33
CA LYS A 328 -17.49 12.06 -7.63
C LYS A 328 -16.80 11.15 -8.65
N CYS A 329 -15.87 10.29 -8.22
CA CYS A 329 -15.07 9.46 -9.11
C CYS A 329 -15.76 8.14 -9.50
N GLN A 330 -16.68 7.62 -8.69
CA GLN A 330 -17.14 6.23 -8.80
C GLN A 330 -17.82 5.89 -10.13
N GLN A 331 -18.44 6.85 -10.81
CA GLN A 331 -19.04 6.59 -12.13
C GLN A 331 -17.96 6.36 -13.21
N GLY A 332 -16.97 7.24 -13.32
CA GLY A 332 -15.87 7.07 -14.27
C GLY A 332 -15.04 5.84 -13.95
N TRP A 333 -14.80 5.60 -12.65
CA TRP A 333 -14.12 4.41 -12.17
C TRP A 333 -14.77 3.10 -12.63
N ARG A 334 -16.10 2.98 -12.48
CA ARG A 334 -16.84 1.80 -12.96
C ARG A 334 -16.75 1.62 -14.46
N LYS A 335 -16.84 2.71 -15.23
CA LYS A 335 -16.70 2.67 -16.69
C LYS A 335 -15.32 2.15 -17.10
N VAL A 336 -14.25 2.62 -16.44
CA VAL A 336 -12.89 2.14 -16.68
C VAL A 336 -12.77 0.63 -16.42
N VAL A 337 -13.24 0.16 -15.26
CA VAL A 337 -13.16 -1.26 -14.90
C VAL A 337 -13.95 -2.13 -15.89
N ALA A 338 -15.15 -1.70 -16.27
CA ALA A 338 -15.98 -2.40 -17.25
C ALA A 338 -15.31 -2.45 -18.62
N THR A 339 -14.82 -1.30 -19.13
CA THR A 339 -14.15 -1.23 -20.43
C THR A 339 -12.88 -2.08 -20.44
N ALA A 340 -12.01 -1.97 -19.44
CA ALA A 340 -10.80 -2.79 -19.38
C ALA A 340 -11.11 -4.30 -19.41
N SER A 341 -12.16 -4.72 -18.69
CA SER A 341 -12.62 -6.12 -18.70
C SER A 341 -13.14 -6.55 -20.08
N ILE A 342 -13.90 -5.71 -20.78
CA ILE A 342 -14.40 -5.98 -22.14
C ILE A 342 -13.25 -6.10 -23.14
N TYR A 343 -12.25 -5.21 -23.03
CA TYR A 343 -11.08 -5.17 -23.92
C TYR A 343 -9.99 -6.18 -23.54
N GLY A 344 -10.14 -6.90 -22.42
CA GLY A 344 -9.16 -7.90 -21.98
C GLY A 344 -7.86 -7.31 -21.45
N VAL A 345 -7.87 -6.07 -20.94
CA VAL A 345 -6.70 -5.42 -20.34
C VAL A 345 -6.66 -5.74 -18.84
N PRO A 346 -5.58 -6.35 -18.33
CA PRO A 346 -5.47 -6.72 -16.92
C PRO A 346 -5.34 -5.49 -16.03
N ILE A 347 -6.28 -5.36 -15.09
CA ILE A 347 -6.36 -4.24 -14.14
C ILE A 347 -6.62 -4.71 -12.70
N PRO A 348 -5.74 -5.54 -12.13
CA PRO A 348 -5.98 -6.18 -10.84
C PRO A 348 -6.17 -5.17 -9.69
N CYS A 349 -5.38 -4.09 -9.64
CA CYS A 349 -5.49 -3.09 -8.58
C CYS A 349 -6.72 -2.18 -8.73
N LEU A 350 -7.05 -1.69 -9.93
CA LEU A 350 -8.28 -0.91 -10.16
C LEU A 350 -9.53 -1.74 -9.85
N SER A 351 -9.54 -3.02 -10.24
CA SER A 351 -10.68 -3.92 -10.02
C SER A 351 -10.87 -4.26 -8.55
N THR A 352 -9.81 -4.64 -7.84
CA THR A 352 -9.90 -5.03 -6.42
C THR A 352 -10.24 -3.85 -5.52
N ALA A 353 -9.79 -2.63 -5.87
CA ALA A 353 -10.21 -1.44 -5.14
C ALA A 353 -11.72 -1.19 -5.29
N LEU A 354 -12.29 -1.40 -6.48
CA LEU A 354 -13.73 -1.22 -6.71
C LEU A 354 -14.53 -2.28 -5.96
N ALA A 355 -14.07 -3.53 -6.01
CA ALA A 355 -14.66 -4.64 -5.27
C ALA A 355 -14.62 -4.40 -3.75
N PHE A 356 -13.49 -3.90 -3.23
CA PHE A 356 -13.37 -3.53 -1.82
C PHE A 356 -14.33 -2.38 -1.46
N TYR A 357 -14.40 -1.32 -2.27
CA TYR A 357 -15.31 -0.20 -2.02
C TYR A 357 -16.77 -0.66 -1.96
N ASP A 358 -17.23 -1.45 -2.95
CA ASP A 358 -18.58 -2.00 -2.99
C ASP A 358 -18.83 -2.99 -1.84
N GLY A 359 -17.81 -3.77 -1.45
CA GLY A 359 -17.87 -4.65 -0.29
C GLY A 359 -18.02 -3.88 1.02
N TYR A 360 -17.19 -2.86 1.23
CA TYR A 360 -17.13 -2.08 2.46
C TYR A 360 -18.40 -1.27 2.71
N ARG A 361 -19.01 -0.68 1.67
CA ARG A 361 -20.25 0.10 1.79
C ARG A 361 -21.52 -0.77 1.90
N SER A 362 -21.41 -2.09 1.74
CA SER A 362 -22.55 -2.98 1.77
C SER A 362 -22.92 -3.36 3.20
N LYS A 363 -24.10 -2.94 3.68
CA LYS A 363 -24.63 -3.33 5.00
C LYS A 363 -24.72 -4.86 5.17
N ARG A 364 -24.94 -5.60 4.07
CA ARG A 364 -25.02 -7.07 4.07
C ARG A 364 -24.27 -7.64 2.87
N LEU A 365 -23.36 -8.56 3.14
CA LEU A 365 -22.58 -9.30 2.15
C LEU A 365 -23.07 -10.75 2.04
N PRO A 366 -22.74 -11.47 0.95
CA PRO A 366 -23.11 -12.87 0.77
C PRO A 366 -22.36 -13.85 1.71
N ALA A 367 -21.55 -13.35 2.65
CA ALA A 367 -20.81 -14.16 3.62
C ALA A 367 -21.72 -15.03 4.52
N ASN A 368 -23.02 -14.73 4.61
CA ASN A 368 -24.00 -15.60 5.25
C ASN A 368 -24.09 -16.97 4.58
N LEU A 369 -23.90 -17.06 3.26
CA LEU A 369 -23.86 -18.35 2.55
C LEU A 369 -22.58 -19.13 2.87
N ILE A 370 -21.44 -18.45 3.01
CA ILE A 370 -20.19 -19.07 3.47
C ILE A 370 -20.39 -19.68 4.86
N GLN A 371 -21.03 -18.95 5.78
CA GLN A 371 -21.35 -19.47 7.12
C GLN A 371 -22.27 -20.69 7.06
N ALA A 372 -23.34 -20.64 6.25
CA ALA A 372 -24.24 -21.78 6.06
C ALA A 372 -23.52 -23.00 5.46
N GLN A 373 -22.64 -22.81 4.47
CA GLN A 373 -21.83 -23.89 3.90
C GLN A 373 -20.92 -24.53 4.96
N ARG A 374 -20.18 -23.71 5.73
CA ARG A 374 -19.30 -24.18 6.81
C ARG A 374 -20.05 -24.97 7.87
N ASP A 375 -21.23 -24.50 8.27
CA ASP A 375 -22.06 -25.23 9.22
C ASP A 375 -22.62 -26.53 8.62
N TYR A 376 -22.96 -26.52 7.33
CA TYR A 376 -23.47 -27.69 6.61
C TYR A 376 -22.47 -28.85 6.57
N PHE A 377 -21.25 -28.63 6.06
CA PHE A 377 -20.30 -29.72 5.85
C PHE A 377 -19.45 -30.01 7.10
N GLY A 378 -19.31 -29.04 8.01
CA GLY A 378 -18.32 -29.10 9.09
C GLY A 378 -18.85 -28.79 10.48
N ALA A 379 -20.16 -28.56 10.65
CA ALA A 379 -20.76 -28.16 11.93
C ALA A 379 -20.04 -26.99 12.60
N HIS A 380 -19.52 -26.06 11.78
CA HIS A 380 -18.71 -24.91 12.23
C HIS A 380 -19.49 -23.81 12.94
N THR A 381 -20.80 -24.00 13.13
CA THR A 381 -21.74 -23.05 13.73
C THR A 381 -21.79 -21.70 13.01
N TYR A 382 -22.81 -20.90 13.33
CA TYR A 382 -22.95 -19.51 12.84
C TYR A 382 -23.85 -18.69 13.77
N GLU A 383 -23.88 -17.38 13.58
CA GLU A 383 -24.71 -16.44 14.35
C GLU A 383 -25.89 -15.92 13.52
N LEU A 384 -27.03 -15.63 14.17
CA LEU A 384 -28.18 -14.98 13.53
C LEU A 384 -28.09 -13.46 13.65
N LEU A 385 -28.67 -12.74 12.68
CA LEU A 385 -28.70 -11.27 12.67
C LEU A 385 -29.39 -10.69 13.90
N GLU A 386 -30.44 -11.35 14.40
CA GLU A 386 -31.27 -10.88 15.52
C GLU A 386 -30.62 -11.16 16.89
N ASN A 387 -29.62 -12.04 16.95
CA ASN A 387 -28.97 -12.43 18.20
C ASN A 387 -27.45 -12.69 18.03
N PRO A 388 -26.64 -11.64 17.73
CA PRO A 388 -25.19 -11.76 17.69
C PRO A 388 -24.62 -12.21 19.04
N GLY A 389 -23.54 -12.99 19.02
CA GLY A 389 -22.90 -13.61 20.18
C GLY A 389 -23.39 -15.05 20.46
N THR A 390 -24.54 -15.45 19.91
CA THR A 390 -25.09 -16.80 20.08
C THR A 390 -24.82 -17.67 18.85
N TRP A 391 -24.01 -18.72 19.03
CA TRP A 391 -23.64 -19.65 17.97
C TRP A 391 -24.58 -20.83 17.88
N ILE A 392 -25.07 -21.11 16.67
CA ILE A 392 -26.07 -22.13 16.39
C ILE A 392 -25.54 -23.09 15.33
N HIS A 393 -25.83 -24.38 15.50
CA HIS A 393 -25.65 -25.41 14.48
C HIS A 393 -27.01 -25.87 13.97
N HIS A 394 -27.19 -25.94 12.64
CA HIS A 394 -28.38 -26.54 12.05
C HIS A 394 -28.10 -27.97 11.55
N LYS A 395 -29.05 -28.90 11.79
CA LYS A 395 -29.01 -30.23 11.20
C LYS A 395 -29.52 -30.22 9.76
N TRP A 396 -28.72 -29.69 8.84
CA TRP A 396 -29.10 -29.47 7.44
C TRP A 396 -29.53 -30.74 6.70
N THR A 397 -28.94 -31.90 7.02
CA THR A 397 -29.21 -33.18 6.34
C THR A 397 -30.46 -33.90 6.86
N ALA A 398 -30.97 -33.53 8.04
CA ALA A 398 -32.17 -34.14 8.62
C ALA A 398 -33.45 -33.77 7.84
N LEU A 399 -33.44 -32.64 7.13
CA LEU A 399 -34.57 -32.17 6.31
C LEU A 399 -34.80 -33.03 5.05
N LYS A 400 -33.85 -33.87 4.62
CA LYS A 400 -34.01 -34.79 3.48
C LYS A 400 -34.85 -36.03 3.77
N LYS A 401 -35.14 -36.36 5.04
CA LYS A 401 -35.83 -37.60 5.42
C LYS A 401 -37.37 -37.52 5.48
N LYS A 402 -37.99 -36.40 5.05
CA LYS A 402 -39.44 -36.17 5.16
C LYS A 402 -40.23 -36.16 3.84
N SER A 403 -39.65 -36.64 2.73
CA SER A 403 -40.35 -36.72 1.44
C SER A 403 -40.28 -38.11 0.80
N VAL A 404 -40.55 -39.14 1.59
CA VAL A 404 -40.91 -40.47 1.10
C VAL A 404 -42.04 -40.95 2.02
N ASP A 405 -43.26 -40.57 1.68
CA ASP A 405 -44.51 -41.27 2.02
C ASP A 405 -45.49 -41.04 0.86
#